data_AF-A0A832VIW5-F1
#
_entry.id   AF-A0A832VIW5-F1
#
_cell.length_a   1.000
_cell.length_b   1.000
_cell.length_c   1.000
_cell.angle_alpha   90.00
_cell.angle_beta   90.00
_cell.angle_gamma   90.00
#
_symmetry.space_group_name_H-M   'P 1'
#
loop_
_entity.id
_entity.type
_entity.pdbx_description
1 polymer ?
#
loop_
_entity_poly.entity_id
_entity_poly.type
_entity_poly.pdbx_seq_one_letter_code
_entity_poly.pdbx_strand_id
1 'polypeptide(L)'
;MSKSRSKVSDQVMESLATALVKAMEKGCLAWPLPQPPVFDADFPPIHPKDSRELPEIALALLRADRGMFDSHLAITVDLIVPHRMNLTDDPFEVHERWLLRCLSILTERLLFSIATEWL
;
A
#
# COMPACT_ATOMS: atom_id res chain seq x y z
N MET A 1 -6.02 10.03 16.44
CA MET A 1 -5.22 10.65 15.37
C MET A 1 -5.66 12.10 15.20
N SER A 2 -4.74 12.99 14.85
CA SER A 2 -5.08 14.38 14.52
C SER A 2 -5.86 14.45 13.20
N LYS A 3 -6.56 15.57 12.98
CA LYS A 3 -7.38 15.78 11.78
C LYS A 3 -6.53 15.79 10.50
N SER A 4 -5.35 16.42 10.54
CA SER A 4 -4.43 16.47 9.41
C SER A 4 -3.85 15.11 9.06
N ARG A 5 -3.44 14.32 10.07
CA ARG A 5 -3.00 12.94 9.86
C ARG A 5 -4.09 12.06 9.22
N SER A 6 -5.32 12.10 9.74
CA SER A 6 -6.42 11.31 9.16
C SER A 6 -6.62 11.67 7.69
N LYS A 7 -6.63 12.98 7.37
CA LYS A 7 -6.84 13.45 6.00
C LYS A 7 -5.74 12.98 5.04
N VAL A 8 -4.47 13.06 5.42
CA VAL A 8 -3.37 12.54 4.60
C VAL A 8 -3.49 11.03 4.44
N SER A 9 -3.70 10.33 5.55
CA SER A 9 -3.83 8.87 5.58
C SER A 9 -4.96 8.36 4.68
N ASP A 10 -6.14 8.99 4.74
CA ASP A 10 -7.30 8.61 3.92
C ASP A 10 -7.07 8.90 2.43
N GLN A 11 -6.48 10.06 2.09
CA GLN A 11 -6.19 10.39 0.69
C GLN A 11 -5.12 9.47 0.08
N VAL A 12 -4.11 9.11 0.87
CA VAL A 12 -3.07 8.15 0.47
C VAL A 12 -3.66 6.75 0.33
N MET A 13 -4.51 6.32 1.26
CA MET A 13 -5.21 5.03 1.18
C MET A 13 -6.03 4.91 -0.11
N GLU A 14 -6.78 5.95 -0.48
CA GLU A 14 -7.56 5.95 -1.72
C GLU A 14 -6.66 5.90 -2.98
N SER A 15 -5.59 6.70 -2.99
CA SER A 15 -4.63 6.72 -4.10
C SER A 15 -3.92 5.37 -4.25
N LEU A 16 -3.52 4.77 -3.13
CA LEU A 16 -2.88 3.47 -3.05
C LEU A 16 -3.81 2.35 -3.49
N ALA A 17 -5.06 2.33 -3.02
CA ALA A 17 -6.06 1.35 -3.45
C ALA A 17 -6.24 1.38 -4.98
N THR A 18 -6.30 2.57 -5.56
CA THR A 18 -6.38 2.75 -7.02
C THR A 18 -5.13 2.23 -7.74
N ALA A 19 -3.94 2.53 -7.21
CA ALA A 19 -2.68 2.08 -7.78
C ALA A 19 -2.51 0.55 -7.68
N LEU A 20 -2.93 -0.04 -6.55
CA LEU A 20 -2.91 -1.47 -6.30
C LEU A 20 -3.80 -2.21 -7.31
N VAL A 21 -5.03 -1.77 -7.51
CA VAL A 21 -5.93 -2.39 -8.52
C VAL A 21 -5.28 -2.38 -9.90
N LYS A 22 -4.75 -1.23 -10.33
CA LYS A 22 -4.08 -1.13 -11.64
C LYS A 22 -2.86 -2.06 -11.75
N ALA A 23 -2.07 -2.17 -10.69
CA ALA A 23 -0.93 -3.08 -10.65
C ALA A 23 -1.36 -4.54 -10.73
N MET A 24 -2.42 -4.91 -10.00
CA MET A 24 -3.01 -6.24 -10.02
C MET A 24 -3.60 -6.58 -11.39
N GLU A 25 -4.41 -5.70 -11.98
CA GLU A 25 -4.97 -5.88 -13.33
C GLU A 25 -3.88 -6.11 -14.38
N LYS A 26 -2.77 -5.35 -14.28
CA LYS A 26 -1.61 -5.56 -15.15
C LYS A 26 -0.95 -6.91 -14.88
N GLY A 27 -0.82 -7.33 -13.63
CA GLY A 27 -0.30 -8.64 -13.25
C GLY A 27 -1.17 -9.79 -13.76
N CYS A 28 -2.49 -9.61 -13.80
CA CYS A 28 -3.44 -10.59 -14.35
C CYS A 28 -3.24 -10.87 -15.85
N LEU A 29 -2.52 -10.02 -16.59
CA LEU A 29 -2.13 -10.32 -17.98
C LEU A 29 -1.20 -11.53 -18.09
N ALA A 30 -0.51 -11.90 -17.01
CA ALA A 30 0.36 -13.07 -16.94
C ALA A 30 -0.36 -14.33 -16.38
N TRP A 31 -1.69 -14.31 -16.28
CA TRP A 31 -2.48 -15.42 -15.75
C TRP A 31 -2.57 -16.61 -16.73
N PRO A 32 -2.65 -17.87 -16.26
CA PRO A 32 -2.58 -18.30 -14.86
C PRO A 32 -1.17 -18.22 -14.30
N LEU A 33 -1.08 -17.90 -13.01
CA LEU A 33 0.20 -17.92 -12.31
C LEU A 33 0.77 -19.35 -12.30
N PRO A 34 2.11 -19.51 -12.39
CA PRO A 34 2.73 -20.82 -12.26
C PRO A 34 2.40 -21.42 -10.88
N GLN A 35 2.44 -22.76 -10.80
CA GLN A 35 2.27 -23.43 -9.52
C GLN A 35 3.37 -22.96 -8.54
N PRO A 36 3.05 -22.82 -7.24
CA PRO A 36 4.03 -22.45 -6.25
C PRO A 36 5.19 -23.46 -6.24
N PRO A 37 6.44 -23.01 -6.03
CA PRO A 37 7.61 -23.88 -6.08
C PRO A 37 7.65 -24.89 -4.93
N VAL A 38 6.94 -24.61 -3.83
CA VAL A 38 6.81 -25.49 -2.67
C VAL A 38 5.33 -25.78 -2.44
N PHE A 39 5.02 -27.06 -2.25
CA PHE A 39 3.68 -27.57 -1.98
C PHE A 39 3.73 -28.40 -0.71
N ASP A 40 2.88 -28.06 0.25
CA ASP A 40 2.62 -28.87 1.45
C ASP A 40 1.23 -29.50 1.30
N ALA A 41 1.15 -30.82 1.44
CA ALA A 41 -0.11 -31.55 1.32
C ALA A 41 -1.11 -31.17 2.43
N ASP A 42 -0.61 -30.73 3.59
CA ASP A 42 -1.45 -30.30 4.72
C ASP A 42 -2.04 -28.89 4.49
N PHE A 43 -1.45 -28.11 3.58
CA PHE A 43 -1.87 -26.74 3.26
C PHE A 43 -1.98 -26.56 1.74
N PRO A 44 -2.98 -27.19 1.08
CA PRO A 44 -3.14 -27.08 -0.36
C PRO A 44 -3.39 -25.60 -0.76
N PRO A 45 -2.72 -25.10 -1.81
CA PRO A 45 -2.92 -23.74 -2.29
C PRO A 45 -4.35 -23.58 -2.82
N ILE A 46 -5.05 -22.56 -2.35
CA ILE A 46 -6.36 -22.18 -2.86
C ILE A 46 -6.14 -21.25 -4.04
N HIS A 47 -6.28 -21.79 -5.25
CA HIS A 47 -6.17 -20.97 -6.46
C HIS A 47 -7.47 -20.18 -6.71
N PRO A 48 -7.37 -18.87 -7.01
CA PRO A 48 -8.51 -18.10 -7.51
C PRO A 48 -9.09 -18.76 -8.75
N LYS A 49 -10.41 -18.74 -8.89
CA LYS A 49 -11.09 -19.32 -10.07
C LYS A 49 -10.94 -18.42 -11.28
N ASP A 50 -10.81 -17.12 -11.04
CA ASP A 50 -10.68 -16.09 -12.06
C ASP A 50 -9.67 -15.03 -11.63
N SER A 51 -8.81 -14.63 -12.56
CA SER A 51 -7.89 -13.50 -12.38
C SER A 51 -8.56 -12.20 -11.93
N ARG A 52 -9.85 -12.01 -12.25
CA ARG A 52 -10.66 -10.84 -11.87
C ARG A 52 -10.96 -10.78 -10.37
N GLU A 53 -10.84 -11.89 -9.65
CA GLU A 53 -11.01 -11.93 -8.18
C GLU A 53 -9.78 -11.35 -7.46
N LEU A 54 -8.60 -11.35 -8.10
CA LEU A 54 -7.35 -10.94 -7.46
C LEU A 54 -7.31 -9.47 -7.02
N PRO A 55 -7.73 -8.48 -7.82
CA PRO A 55 -7.77 -7.09 -7.36
C PRO A 55 -8.72 -6.88 -6.18
N GLU A 56 -9.84 -7.60 -6.13
CA GLU A 56 -10.80 -7.52 -5.02
C GLU A 56 -10.20 -8.08 -3.73
N ILE A 57 -9.54 -9.24 -3.82
CA ILE A 57 -8.83 -9.85 -2.68
C ILE A 57 -7.72 -8.92 -2.18
N ALA A 58 -6.90 -8.37 -3.09
CA ALA A 58 -5.82 -7.46 -2.72
C ALA A 58 -6.34 -6.18 -2.03
N LEU A 59 -7.43 -5.60 -2.52
CA LEU A 59 -8.10 -4.47 -1.87
C LEU A 59 -8.66 -4.84 -0.50
N ALA A 60 -9.26 -6.02 -0.35
CA ALA A 60 -9.79 -6.48 0.92
C ALA A 60 -8.67 -6.64 1.95
N LEU A 61 -7.52 -7.23 1.56
CA LEU A 61 -6.35 -7.36 2.41
C LEU A 61 -5.79 -5.98 2.81
N LEU A 62 -5.62 -5.07 1.84
CA LEU A 62 -5.15 -3.70 2.10
C LEU A 62 -6.03 -2.99 3.14
N ARG A 63 -7.36 -3.15 3.03
CA ARG A 63 -8.31 -2.48 3.93
C ARG A 63 -8.46 -3.17 5.28
N ALA A 64 -8.25 -4.49 5.33
CA ALA A 64 -8.36 -5.27 6.55
C ALA A 64 -7.26 -4.90 7.55
N ASP A 65 -6.04 -4.58 7.08
CA ASP A 65 -4.92 -4.19 7.93
C ASP A 65 -4.60 -2.70 7.85
N ARG A 66 -5.51 -1.89 8.40
CA ARG A 66 -5.32 -0.44 8.51
C ARG A 66 -4.08 -0.07 9.32
N GLY A 67 -3.72 -0.89 10.32
CA GLY A 67 -2.59 -0.65 11.21
C GLY A 67 -1.25 -0.78 10.50
N MET A 68 -1.06 -1.84 9.72
CA MET A 68 0.14 -2.03 8.91
C MET A 68 0.29 -0.93 7.87
N PHE A 69 -0.81 -0.54 7.20
CA PHE A 69 -0.80 0.63 6.31
C PHE A 69 -0.30 1.90 7.02
N ASP A 70 -0.84 2.23 8.20
CA ASP A 70 -0.47 3.46 8.90
C ASP A 70 1.01 3.43 9.34
N SER A 71 1.53 2.25 9.67
CA SER A 71 2.95 2.02 9.98
C SER A 71 3.85 2.30 8.76
N HIS A 72 3.56 1.67 7.61
CA HIS A 72 4.33 1.93 6.39
C HIS A 72 4.19 3.37 5.90
N LEU A 73 3.03 4.00 6.09
CA LEU A 73 2.85 5.42 5.78
C LEU A 73 3.77 6.29 6.62
N ALA A 74 3.87 6.04 7.92
CA ALA A 74 4.78 6.79 8.79
C ALA A 74 6.25 6.62 8.38
N ILE A 75 6.68 5.39 8.09
CA ILE A 75 8.05 5.10 7.60
C ILE A 75 8.30 5.81 6.28
N THR A 76 7.36 5.72 5.33
CA THR A 76 7.51 6.33 4.01
C THR A 76 7.59 7.85 4.12
N VAL A 77 6.76 8.46 4.96
CA VAL A 77 6.80 9.91 5.23
C VAL A 77 8.17 10.32 5.76
N ASP A 78 8.71 9.60 6.74
CA ASP A 78 10.04 9.89 7.29
C ASP A 78 11.15 9.81 6.23
N LEU A 79 11.04 8.86 5.29
CA LEU A 79 12.00 8.70 4.19
C LEU A 79 11.93 9.79 3.13
N ILE A 80 10.74 10.35 2.86
CA ILE A 80 10.57 11.35 1.79
C ILE A 80 10.69 12.79 2.28
N VAL A 81 10.37 13.05 3.55
CA VAL A 81 10.41 14.40 4.12
C VAL A 81 11.88 14.82 4.21
N PRO A 82 12.28 15.94 3.57
CA PRO A 82 13.67 16.40 3.62
C PRO A 82 14.12 16.61 5.06
N HIS A 83 15.36 16.23 5.38
CA HIS A 83 15.89 16.30 6.75
C HIS A 83 15.71 17.67 7.44
N ARG A 84 15.80 18.77 6.68
CA ARG A 84 15.57 20.14 7.20
C ARG A 84 14.12 20.42 7.62
N MET A 85 13.17 19.66 7.12
CA MET A 85 11.74 19.74 7.44
C MET A 85 11.34 18.82 8.60
N ASN A 86 12.22 17.88 8.99
CA ASN A 86 11.94 16.83 9.98
C ASN A 86 12.49 17.15 11.39
N LEU A 87 13.03 18.36 11.58
CA LEU A 87 13.86 18.69 12.75
C LEU A 87 13.08 19.14 14.00
N THR A 88 11.75 19.29 13.97
CA THR A 88 11.06 19.87 15.13
C THR A 88 9.60 19.48 15.38
N ASP A 89 8.84 19.00 14.39
CA ASP A 89 7.38 18.80 14.53
C ASP A 89 6.86 17.55 13.80
N ASP A 90 5.67 17.07 14.18
CA ASP A 90 4.97 15.97 13.49
C ASP A 90 4.75 16.32 12.00
N PRO A 91 5.36 15.58 11.05
CA PRO A 91 5.30 15.91 9.64
C PRO A 91 3.87 15.86 9.08
N PHE A 92 2.98 15.07 9.69
CA PHE A 92 1.57 15.03 9.28
C PHE A 92 0.82 16.32 9.61
N GLU A 93 1.23 17.04 10.67
CA GLU A 93 0.61 18.30 11.07
C GLU A 93 1.21 19.48 10.29
N VAL A 94 2.53 19.56 10.21
CA VAL A 94 3.21 20.73 9.64
C VAL A 94 3.23 20.68 8.11
N HIS A 95 3.41 19.49 7.54
CA HIS A 95 3.65 19.32 6.11
C HIS A 95 2.45 18.72 5.37
N GLU A 96 1.23 18.76 5.94
CA GLU A 96 0.02 18.18 5.33
C GLU A 96 -0.10 18.50 3.82
N ARG A 97 -0.03 19.79 3.45
CA ARG A 97 -0.18 20.21 2.05
C ARG A 97 0.98 19.74 1.17
N TRP A 98 2.19 19.66 1.72
CA TRP A 98 3.35 19.18 0.99
C TRP A 98 3.26 17.68 0.75
N LEU A 99 2.87 16.90 1.77
CA LEU A 99 2.59 15.47 1.66
C LEU A 99 1.53 15.18 0.60
N LEU A 100 0.44 15.95 0.58
CA LEU A 100 -0.60 15.80 -0.45
C LEU A 100 -0.13 16.20 -1.85
N ARG A 101 0.85 17.11 -2.00
CA ARG A 101 1.49 17.38 -3.30
C ARG A 101 2.43 16.25 -3.73
N CYS A 102 3.00 15.54 -2.77
CA CYS A 102 3.84 14.36 -2.98
C CYS A 102 3.04 13.05 -3.01
N LEU A 103 1.71 13.11 -3.16
CA LEU A 103 0.82 11.95 -3.12
C LEU A 103 1.25 10.83 -4.06
N SER A 104 1.66 11.15 -5.29
CA SER A 104 2.14 10.14 -6.25
C SER A 104 3.38 9.38 -5.75
N ILE A 105 4.34 10.10 -5.17
CA ILE A 105 5.58 9.53 -4.63
C ILE A 105 5.29 8.69 -3.39
N LEU A 106 4.41 9.17 -2.50
CA LEU A 106 3.94 8.42 -1.33
C LEU A 106 3.28 7.11 -1.77
N THR A 107 2.35 7.18 -2.71
CA THR A 107 1.63 6.03 -3.23
C THR A 107 2.55 5.01 -3.90
N GLU A 108 3.49 5.46 -4.73
CA GLU A 108 4.43 4.56 -5.41
C GLU A 108 5.34 3.82 -4.42
N ARG A 109 5.89 4.53 -3.43
CA ARG A 109 6.73 3.93 -2.39
C ARG A 109 5.95 2.98 -1.51
N LEU A 110 4.73 3.36 -1.11
CA LEU A 110 3.87 2.49 -0.33
C LEU A 110 3.49 1.24 -1.12
N LEU A 111 3.12 1.37 -2.38
CA LEU A 111 2.78 0.22 -3.21
C LEU A 111 3.96 -0.77 -3.28
N PHE A 112 5.19 -0.26 -3.39
CA PHE A 112 6.39 -1.09 -3.33
C PHE A 112 6.58 -1.78 -1.97
N SER A 113 6.50 -1.05 -0.86
CA SER A 113 6.64 -1.62 0.49
C SER A 113 5.60 -2.70 0.76
N ILE A 114 4.34 -2.48 0.37
CA ILE A 114 3.27 -3.45 0.58
C ILE A 114 3.51 -4.71 -0.25
N ALA A 115 3.97 -4.58 -1.49
CA ALA A 115 4.23 -5.72 -2.36
C ALA A 115 5.49 -6.52 -2.01
N THR A 116 6.33 -6.03 -1.09
CA THR A 116 7.62 -6.67 -0.76
C THR A 116 7.74 -7.09 0.71
N GLU A 117 7.07 -6.37 1.61
CA GLU A 117 7.16 -6.57 3.06
C GLU A 117 5.85 -7.09 3.68
N TRP A 118 4.71 -6.91 3.01
CA TRP A 118 3.39 -7.25 3.56
C TRP A 118 2.69 -8.41 2.83
N LEU A 119 2.71 -8.43 1.50
CA LEU A 119 2.20 -9.52 0.65
C LEU A 119 3.32 -10.44 0.17
#